data_AF-A0A3D3K3L0-F1
#
_entry.id   AF-A0A3D3K3L0-F1
#
_cell.length_a   1.000
_cell.length_b   1.000
_cell.length_c   1.000
_cell.angle_alpha   90.00
_cell.angle_beta   90.00
_cell.angle_gamma   90.00
#
_symmetry.space_group_name_H-M   'P 1'
#
loop_
_entity.id
_entity.type
_entity.pdbx_description
1 polymer ?
#
loop_
_entity_poly.entity_id
_entity_poly.type
_entity_poly.pdbx_seq_one_letter_code
_entity_poly.pdbx_strand_id
1 'polypeptide(L)'
;FWAKMQLVELMGDHTNSLGYSPADGAALIRYTFSKWYFVVPYLVWFFALWFHLTHGVWSMFQTAGWANDTWYPRLKGLANIVATLVFLGFAAVVVFYFAQSLCPCCGSHC
;
A
#
# COMPACT_ATOMS: atom_id res chain seq x y z
N PHE A 1 -2.57 5.32 -10.95
CA PHE A 1 -3.42 4.50 -10.06
C PHE A 1 -4.56 5.35 -9.47
N TRP A 2 -4.31 6.29 -8.56
CA TRP A 2 -5.35 7.13 -7.93
C TRP A 2 -6.26 7.89 -8.93
N ALA A 3 -5.66 8.51 -9.97
CA ALA A 3 -6.39 9.24 -11.00
C ALA A 3 -7.35 8.39 -11.86
N LYS A 4 -7.29 7.05 -11.76
CA LYS A 4 -8.19 6.12 -12.47
C LYS A 4 -9.27 5.53 -11.56
N MET A 5 -9.32 5.94 -10.29
CA MET A 5 -10.38 5.61 -9.33
C MET A 5 -11.08 6.89 -8.87
N GLN A 6 -10.51 7.59 -7.88
CA GLN A 6 -11.13 8.74 -7.20
C GLN A 6 -11.32 9.96 -8.10
N LEU A 7 -10.38 10.23 -9.00
CA LEU A 7 -10.51 11.36 -9.93
C LEU A 7 -11.65 11.12 -10.95
N VAL A 8 -11.83 9.88 -11.39
CA VAL A 8 -12.88 9.51 -12.37
C VAL A 8 -14.26 9.73 -11.74
N GLU A 9 -14.41 9.31 -10.50
CA GLU A 9 -15.61 9.55 -9.69
C GLU A 9 -15.87 11.05 -9.46
N LEU A 10 -14.82 11.84 -9.19
CA LEU A 10 -14.94 13.30 -9.01
C LEU A 10 -15.30 14.03 -10.32
N MET A 11 -14.85 13.52 -11.46
CA MET A 11 -15.18 14.07 -12.79
C MET A 11 -16.57 13.67 -13.28
N GLY A 12 -17.34 12.93 -12.47
CA GLY A 12 -18.70 12.48 -12.80
C GLY A 12 -18.75 11.36 -13.84
N ASP A 13 -17.61 10.75 -14.15
CA ASP A 13 -17.54 9.59 -15.05
C ASP A 13 -17.65 8.30 -14.22
N HIS A 14 -18.43 7.34 -14.71
CA HIS A 14 -18.68 6.07 -14.03
C HIS A 14 -17.86 4.92 -14.63
N THR A 15 -16.96 5.25 -15.56
CA THR A 15 -16.02 4.30 -16.13
C THR A 15 -14.63 4.92 -16.21
N ASN A 16 -13.61 4.20 -15.79
CA ASN A 16 -12.25 4.65 -16.01
C ASN A 16 -11.81 4.40 -17.47
N SER A 17 -10.67 4.96 -17.87
CA SER A 17 -10.14 4.78 -19.24
C SER A 17 -9.81 3.35 -19.64
N LEU A 18 -9.99 2.36 -18.75
CA LEU A 18 -9.80 0.94 -19.00
C LEU A 18 -11.16 0.20 -19.09
N GLY A 19 -12.28 0.92 -19.01
CA GLY A 19 -13.63 0.37 -19.08
C GLY A 19 -14.13 -0.25 -17.77
N TYR A 20 -13.39 -0.12 -16.67
CA TYR A 20 -13.81 -0.61 -15.35
C TYR A 20 -14.53 0.48 -14.56
N SER A 21 -15.49 0.08 -13.72
CA SER A 21 -16.11 0.97 -12.75
C SER A 21 -15.03 1.55 -11.81
N PRO A 22 -15.06 2.86 -11.48
CA PRO A 22 -14.20 3.48 -10.49
C PRO A 22 -14.23 2.77 -9.12
N ALA A 23 -15.36 2.13 -8.79
CA ALA A 23 -15.55 1.36 -7.57
C ALA A 23 -14.86 -0.02 -7.62
N ASP A 24 -14.55 -0.55 -8.81
CA ASP A 24 -13.89 -1.86 -9.00
C ASP A 24 -12.37 -1.75 -8.87
N GLY A 25 -11.92 -1.32 -7.68
CA GLY A 25 -10.50 -1.16 -7.39
C GLY A 25 -9.69 -2.45 -7.54
N ALA A 26 -10.30 -3.60 -7.25
CA ALA A 26 -9.66 -4.91 -7.39
C ALA A 26 -9.32 -5.27 -8.84
N ALA A 27 -10.13 -4.86 -9.83
CA ALA A 27 -9.84 -5.07 -11.24
C ALA A 27 -8.62 -4.24 -11.67
N LEU A 28 -8.54 -2.99 -11.21
CA LEU A 28 -7.42 -2.10 -11.53
C LEU A 28 -6.11 -2.56 -10.89
N ILE A 29 -6.17 -3.09 -9.66
CA ILE A 29 -5.03 -3.69 -8.95
C ILE A 29 -4.50 -4.89 -9.74
N ARG A 30 -5.38 -5.82 -10.15
CA ARG A 30 -5.00 -6.97 -10.99
C ARG A 30 -4.31 -6.54 -12.29
N TYR A 31 -4.89 -5.57 -12.99
CA TYR A 31 -4.32 -5.04 -14.23
C TYR A 31 -2.94 -4.41 -14.02
N THR A 32 -2.80 -3.58 -12.99
CA THR A 32 -1.55 -2.85 -12.70
C THR A 32 -0.44 -3.80 -12.29
N PHE A 33 -0.73 -4.74 -11.39
CA PHE A 33 0.28 -5.66 -10.85
C PHE A 33 0.49 -6.91 -11.69
N SER A 34 -0.26 -7.12 -12.77
CA SER A 34 0.07 -8.12 -13.80
C SER A 34 1.37 -7.79 -14.54
N LYS A 35 1.81 -6.53 -14.51
CA LYS A 35 3.03 -6.07 -15.19
C LYS A 35 4.18 -5.96 -14.19
N TRP A 36 5.23 -6.75 -14.40
CA TRP A 36 6.40 -6.80 -13.52
C TRP A 36 7.07 -5.43 -13.31
N TYR A 37 7.08 -4.57 -14.33
CA TYR A 37 7.69 -3.24 -14.27
C TYR A 37 6.94 -2.25 -13.37
N PHE A 38 5.68 -2.52 -13.00
CA PHE A 38 4.99 -1.76 -11.95
C PHE A 38 5.24 -2.36 -10.57
N VAL A 39 5.41 -3.67 -10.45
CA VAL A 39 5.61 -4.36 -9.16
C VAL A 39 6.91 -3.94 -8.48
N VAL A 40 8.03 -4.00 -9.21
CA VAL A 40 9.37 -3.70 -8.65
C VAL A 40 9.46 -2.29 -8.04
N PRO A 41 9.14 -1.20 -8.77
CA PRO A 41 9.22 0.14 -8.20
C PRO A 41 8.22 0.38 -7.07
N TYR A 42 7.03 -0.24 -7.09
CA TYR A 42 6.07 -0.12 -5.98
C TYR A 42 6.59 -0.77 -4.68
N LEU A 43 7.24 -1.93 -4.77
CA LEU A 43 7.85 -2.57 -3.60
C LEU A 43 8.98 -1.71 -3.00
N VAL A 44 9.81 -1.10 -3.86
CA VAL A 44 10.84 -0.15 -3.43
C VAL A 44 10.20 1.07 -2.75
N TRP A 45 9.12 1.60 -3.32
CA TRP A 45 8.40 2.74 -2.74
C TRP A 45 7.76 2.41 -1.40
N PHE A 46 7.20 1.21 -1.23
CA PHE A 46 6.69 0.75 0.05
C PHE A 46 7.78 0.61 1.10
N PHE A 47 8.98 0.18 0.70
CA PHE A 47 10.13 0.16 1.62
C PHE A 47 10.53 1.57 2.04
N ALA A 48 10.56 2.53 1.11
CA ALA A 48 10.80 3.94 1.43
C ALA A 48 9.71 4.52 2.35
N LEU A 49 8.44 4.16 2.15
CA LEU A 49 7.34 4.55 3.03
C LEU A 49 7.42 3.90 4.42
N TRP A 50 7.86 2.65 4.51
CA TRP A 50 8.12 2.00 5.79
C TRP A 50 9.18 2.75 6.60
N PHE A 51 10.29 3.11 5.94
CA PHE A 51 11.31 3.97 6.54
C PHE A 51 10.72 5.34 6.94
N HIS A 52 9.99 6.01 6.06
CA HIS A 52 9.37 7.29 6.36
C HIS A 52 8.42 7.24 7.57
N LEU A 53 7.59 6.19 7.68
CA LEU A 53 6.64 6.03 8.78
C LEU A 53 7.33 5.70 10.11
N THR A 54 8.31 4.79 10.10
CA THR A 54 9.08 4.46 11.31
C THR A 54 9.82 5.68 11.87
N HIS A 55 10.43 6.50 11.00
CA HIS A 55 11.11 7.73 11.40
C HIS A 55 10.14 8.87 11.76
N GLY A 56 9.09 9.08 10.96
CA GLY A 56 8.13 10.17 11.14
C GLY A 56 7.28 10.02 12.40
N VAL A 57 6.81 8.80 12.68
CA VAL A 57 6.00 8.53 13.89
C VAL A 57 6.83 8.70 15.16
N TRP A 58 8.08 8.21 15.14
CA TRP A 58 9.02 8.43 16.23
C TRP A 58 9.28 9.93 16.49
N SER A 59 9.52 10.71 15.42
CA SER A 59 9.74 12.15 15.52
C SER A 59 8.49 12.89 16.02
N MET A 60 7.29 12.51 15.55
CA MET A 60 6.03 13.12 15.99
C MET A 60 5.82 12.95 17.50
N PHE A 61 6.11 11.77 18.05
CA PHE A 61 5.97 11.53 19.49
C PHE A 61 6.95 12.34 20.35
N GLN A 62 8.11 12.71 19.81
CA GLN A 62 8.99 13.68 20.48
C GLN A 62 8.38 15.09 20.47
N THR A 63 7.94 15.57 19.30
CA THR A 63 7.36 16.91 19.16
C THR A 63 6.07 17.09 19.95
N ALA A 64 5.26 16.02 20.10
CA ALA A 64 4.05 16.03 20.91
C ALA A 64 4.31 16.06 22.43
N GLY A 65 5.56 15.98 22.88
CA GLY A 65 5.92 16.02 24.30
C GLY A 65 5.67 14.71 25.06
N TRP A 66 5.36 13.61 24.37
CA TRP A 66 5.16 12.28 24.98
C TRP A 66 6.46 11.48 25.14
N ALA A 67 7.61 12.12 24.91
CA ALA A 67 8.94 11.54 25.06
C ALA A 67 9.43 11.53 26.52
N ASN A 68 8.70 10.87 27.42
CA ASN A 68 9.24 10.51 28.73
C ASN A 68 10.11 9.25 28.62
N ASP A 69 11.21 9.16 29.38
CA ASP A 69 12.19 8.05 29.31
C ASP A 69 11.56 6.65 29.44
N THR A 70 10.42 6.55 30.14
CA THR A 70 9.67 5.29 30.32
C THR A 70 8.74 4.95 29.15
N TRP A 71 8.16 5.94 28.48
CA TRP A 71 7.09 5.76 27.47
C TRP A 71 7.62 5.80 26.04
N TYR A 72 8.67 6.60 25.82
CA TYR A 72 9.35 6.73 24.55
C TYR A 72 9.82 5.40 23.94
N PRO A 73 10.49 4.47 24.67
CA PRO A 73 10.90 3.18 24.08
C PRO A 73 9.70 2.31 23.69
N ARG A 74 8.58 2.39 24.42
CA ARG A 74 7.36 1.63 24.13
C ARG A 74 6.63 2.18 22.91
N LEU A 75 6.47 3.50 22.82
CA LEU A 75 5.85 4.17 21.69
C LEU A 75 6.68 3.98 20.41
N LYS A 76 8.01 3.99 20.50
CA LYS A 76 8.90 3.67 19.39
C LYS A 76 8.74 2.21 18.93
N GLY A 77 8.64 1.27 19.87
CA GLY A 77 8.35 -0.13 19.56
C GLY A 77 6.99 -0.30 18.86
N LEU A 78 5.94 0.32 19.38
CA LEU A 78 4.60 0.28 18.78
C LEU A 78 4.57 0.92 17.39
N ALA A 79 5.22 2.07 17.22
CA ALA A 79 5.35 2.74 15.92
C ALA A 79 5.98 1.83 14.87
N ASN A 80 7.05 1.12 15.23
CA ASN A 80 7.72 0.17 14.34
C ASN A 80 6.82 -1.02 13.99
N ILE A 81 6.08 -1.56 14.97
CA ILE A 81 5.14 -2.66 14.72
C ILE A 81 4.05 -2.22 13.74
N VAL A 82 3.41 -1.07 14.00
CA VAL A 82 2.34 -0.53 13.15
C VAL A 82 2.86 -0.25 11.75
N ALA A 83 4.01 0.42 11.61
CA ALA A 83 4.60 0.70 10.30
C ALA A 83 4.93 -0.59 9.54
N THR A 84 5.42 -1.62 10.24
CA THR A 84 5.73 -2.93 9.63
C THR A 84 4.47 -3.67 9.19
N LEU A 85 3.41 -3.67 10.00
CA LEU A 85 2.12 -4.28 9.62
C LEU A 85 1.51 -3.59 8.39
N VAL A 86 1.55 -2.26 8.33
CA VAL A 86 1.08 -1.49 7.17
C VAL A 86 1.89 -1.85 5.93
N PHE A 87 3.22 -1.86 6.03
CA PHE A 87 4.11 -2.27 4.94
C PHE A 87 3.80 -3.69 4.45
N LEU A 88 3.71 -4.66 5.36
CA LEU A 88 3.43 -6.06 5.04
C LEU A 88 2.05 -6.22 4.40
N GLY A 89 1.03 -5.51 4.89
CA GLY A 89 -0.31 -5.53 4.31
C GLY A 89 -0.33 -5.07 2.85
N PHE A 90 0.29 -3.93 2.55
CA PHE A 90 0.36 -3.43 1.17
C PHE A 90 1.27 -4.27 0.28
N ALA A 91 2.40 -4.75 0.78
CA ALA A 91 3.31 -5.61 0.04
C ALA A 91 2.67 -6.97 -0.30
N ALA A 92 1.93 -7.57 0.65
CA ALA A 92 1.24 -8.84 0.45
C ALA A 92 0.21 -8.75 -0.69
N VAL A 93 -0.54 -7.65 -0.78
CA VAL A 93 -1.50 -7.42 -1.88
C VAL A 93 -0.79 -7.44 -3.23
N VAL A 94 0.32 -6.71 -3.36
CA VAL A 94 1.08 -6.64 -4.62
C VAL A 94 1.66 -8.00 -5.01
N VAL A 95 2.26 -8.71 -4.05
CA VAL A 95 2.84 -10.04 -4.28
C VAL A 95 1.76 -11.06 -4.66
N PHE A 96 0.61 -11.04 -3.97
CA PHE A 96 -0.50 -11.96 -4.24
C PHE A 96 -1.06 -11.79 -5.65
N TYR A 97 -1.35 -10.55 -6.06
CA TYR A 97 -1.89 -10.30 -7.39
C TYR A 97 -0.86 -10.51 -8.52
N PHE A 98 0.42 -10.27 -8.25
CA PHE A 98 1.48 -10.61 -9.20
C PHE A 98 1.64 -12.12 -9.35
N ALA A 99 1.63 -12.88 -8.24
CA ALA A 99 1.65 -14.35 -8.27
C ALA A 99 0.46 -14.94 -9.03
N GLN A 100 -0.75 -14.39 -8.81
CA GLN A 100 -1.95 -14.76 -9.57
C GLN A 100 -1.79 -14.50 -11.07
N SER A 101 -1.08 -13.45 -11.47
CA SER A 101 -0.84 -13.16 -12.90
C SER A 101 0.19 -14.09 -13.56
N LEU A 102 1.12 -14.67 -12.78
CA LEU A 102 2.15 -15.58 -13.27
C LEU A 102 1.66 -17.03 -13.33
N CYS A 103 0.75 -17.41 -12.44
CA CYS A 103 0.13 -18.73 -12.41
C CYS A 103 -1.37 -18.59 -12.08
N PRO A 104 -2.28 -18.73 -13.07
CA PRO A 104 -3.73 -18.65 -12.85
C PRO A 104 -4.23 -19.64 -11.76
N CYS A 105 -3.58 -20.80 -11.70
CA CYS A 105 -3.91 -21.90 -10.79
C CYS A 105 -3.53 -21.66 -9.32
N CYS A 106 -2.64 -20.71 -9.02
CA CYS A 106 -2.20 -20.45 -7.64
C CYS A 106 -3.14 -19.51 -6.85
N GLY A 107 -4.10 -18.86 -7.53
CA GLY A 107 -4.87 -17.76 -6.94
C GLY A 107 -6.36 -18.00 -6.77
N SER A 108 -7.05 -18.55 -7.79
CA SER A 108 -8.51 -18.81 -7.71
C SER A 108 -9.14 -19.44 -8.97
N HIS A 109 -8.44 -19.58 -10.10
CA HIS A 109 -9.06 -20.08 -11.34
C HIS A 109 -8.15 -21.09 -12.06
N CYS A 110 -8.54 -22.36 -11.96
CA CYS A 110 -8.17 -23.40 -12.92
C CYS A 110 -9.32 -23.58 -13.91
#